data_AF-A0A5B8VQ82-F1
#
_entry.id   AF-A0A5B8VQ82-F1
#
_cell.length_a   1.000
_cell.length_b   1.000
_cell.length_c   1.000
_cell.angle_alpha   90.00
_cell.angle_beta   90.00
_cell.angle_gamma   90.00
#
_symmetry.space_group_name_H-M   'P 1'
#
loop_
_entity.id
_entity.type
_entity.pdbx_description
1 polymer ?
#
loop_
_entity_poly.entity_id
_entity_poly.type
_entity_poly.pdbx_seq_one_letter_code
_entity_poly.pdbx_strand_id
1 'polypeptide(L)'
;MFTENEIIDYERLNTTAGRILERTAYIDALSLEEGTGIIRGNSKNVEATLLLAGNAGTDKEEQRKYQENLLRIYGMDTEIWVQQELFNEENYLSEGSEAKVYYSPNAGFVRKVVDYKRYSRTPFEFMINRIGLHNYLFASSPYELIGFTRTEDFMGNKTFAFIIEQPFIKGKYLETKEDNKLFLKEMATRGNEIKFENNKRVFYNDDYIIKDLHHENVIFTNEGMFKFIDPVPSLNPAFRSFGSEGVRFLK
;
A
#
# COMPACT_ATOMS: atom_id res chain seq x y z
N MET A 1 3.62 19.84 -7.79
CA MET A 1 3.41 19.07 -9.04
C MET A 1 2.30 19.68 -9.89
N PHE A 2 2.09 20.99 -9.78
CA PHE A 2 0.93 21.68 -10.36
C PHE A 2 1.42 22.95 -11.05
N THR A 3 0.71 23.32 -12.11
CA THR A 3 0.81 24.64 -12.75
C THR A 3 0.22 25.72 -11.84
N GLU A 4 0.36 26.99 -12.23
CA GLU A 4 -0.24 28.12 -11.50
C GLU A 4 -1.79 28.04 -11.43
N ASN A 5 -2.42 27.31 -12.36
CA ASN A 5 -3.86 27.10 -12.41
C ASN A 5 -4.33 25.82 -11.68
N GLU A 6 -3.49 25.25 -10.81
CA GLU A 6 -3.77 24.01 -10.04
C GLU A 6 -4.03 22.75 -10.90
N ILE A 7 -3.67 22.80 -12.19
CA ILE A 7 -3.68 21.63 -13.09
C ILE A 7 -2.40 20.82 -12.88
N ILE A 8 -2.48 19.49 -12.96
CA ILE A 8 -1.32 18.59 -12.88
C ILE A 8 -0.31 18.96 -13.97
N ASP A 9 0.92 19.23 -13.54
CA ASP A 9 2.07 19.43 -14.44
C ASP A 9 2.75 18.08 -14.68
N TYR A 10 2.30 17.39 -15.74
CA TYR A 10 2.77 16.05 -16.09
C TYR A 10 4.26 16.00 -16.46
N GLU A 11 4.79 17.05 -17.09
CA GLU A 11 6.22 17.11 -17.42
C GLU A 11 7.06 17.12 -16.14
N ARG A 12 6.70 17.99 -15.19
CA ARG A 12 7.38 18.08 -13.89
C ARG A 12 7.17 16.83 -13.04
N LEU A 13 5.96 16.26 -13.05
CA LEU A 13 5.63 15.01 -12.36
C LEU A 13 6.54 13.88 -12.86
N ASN A 14 6.54 13.63 -14.18
CA ASN A 14 7.29 12.54 -14.79
C ASN A 14 8.80 12.72 -14.61
N THR A 15 9.31 13.95 -14.76
CA THR A 15 10.73 14.27 -14.52
C THR A 15 11.13 13.99 -13.08
N THR A 16 10.30 14.39 -12.11
CA THR A 16 10.60 14.19 -10.69
C THR A 16 10.45 12.72 -10.29
N ALA A 17 9.42 12.03 -10.80
CA ALA A 17 9.24 10.59 -10.60
C ALA A 17 10.42 9.79 -11.18
N GLY A 18 10.90 10.14 -12.37
CA GLY A 18 12.09 9.55 -12.98
C GLY A 18 13.32 9.64 -12.08
N ARG A 19 13.57 10.82 -11.49
CA ARG A 19 14.66 11.00 -10.51
C ARG A 19 14.49 10.14 -9.26
N ILE A 20 13.26 9.94 -8.78
CA ILE A 20 12.99 9.05 -7.65
C ILE A 20 13.26 7.59 -8.02
N LEU A 21 12.81 7.15 -9.20
CA LEU A 21 13.05 5.81 -9.72
C LEU A 21 14.56 5.53 -9.90
N GLU A 22 15.31 6.53 -10.36
CA GLU A 22 16.77 6.51 -10.48
C GLU A 22 17.51 6.67 -9.14
N ARG A 23 16.78 6.89 -8.04
CA ARG A 23 17.31 7.13 -6.69
C ARG A 23 18.23 8.35 -6.60
N THR A 24 17.98 9.37 -7.41
CA THR A 24 18.61 10.70 -7.32
C THR A 24 17.73 11.72 -6.58
N ALA A 25 16.50 11.33 -6.24
CA ALA A 25 15.59 12.06 -5.36
C ALA A 25 14.77 11.08 -4.50
N TYR A 26 14.11 11.58 -3.45
CA TYR A 26 13.19 10.79 -2.64
C TYR A 26 12.03 11.64 -2.09
N ILE A 27 10.93 10.96 -1.77
CA ILE A 27 9.76 11.55 -1.11
C ILE A 27 10.05 11.53 0.40
N ASP A 28 10.15 12.70 1.01
CA ASP A 28 10.59 12.89 2.40
C ASP A 28 9.50 12.51 3.43
N ALA A 29 8.53 11.67 3.04
CA ALA A 29 7.64 10.99 3.97
C ALA A 29 8.32 9.78 4.63
N LEU A 30 9.20 9.11 3.90
CA LEU A 30 9.97 7.94 4.35
C LEU A 30 11.47 8.22 4.24
N SER A 31 12.29 7.47 4.99
CA SER A 31 13.75 7.48 4.76
C SER A 31 14.09 7.00 3.35
N LEU A 32 15.33 7.25 2.90
CA LEU A 32 15.79 6.82 1.58
C LEU A 32 15.66 5.30 1.37
N GLU A 33 15.94 4.50 2.41
CA GLU A 33 15.83 3.04 2.35
C GLU A 33 14.36 2.58 2.30
N GLU A 34 13.51 3.13 3.18
CA GLU A 34 12.08 2.83 3.21
C GLU A 34 11.39 3.26 1.89
N GLY A 35 11.83 4.37 1.30
CA GLY A 35 11.37 4.86 0.00
C GLY A 35 11.58 3.87 -1.16
N THR A 36 12.48 2.88 -1.01
CA THR A 36 12.61 1.80 -1.99
C THR A 36 11.35 0.95 -2.10
N GLY A 37 10.52 0.90 -1.05
CA GLY A 37 9.22 0.24 -1.10
C GLY A 37 8.20 0.97 -1.99
N ILE A 38 8.25 2.31 -2.03
CA ILE A 38 7.45 3.12 -2.95
C ILE A 38 7.86 2.80 -4.40
N ILE A 39 9.17 2.73 -4.67
CA ILE A 39 9.72 2.40 -6.00
C ILE A 39 9.31 0.97 -6.43
N ARG A 40 9.37 0.00 -5.51
CA ARG A 40 8.87 -1.38 -5.75
C ARG A 40 7.38 -1.42 -6.06
N GLY A 41 6.64 -0.38 -5.67
CA GLY A 41 5.24 -0.18 -6.03
C GLY A 41 4.99 0.14 -7.50
N ASN A 42 6.05 0.32 -8.31
CA ASN A 42 6.10 0.76 -9.71
C ASN A 42 6.03 2.29 -9.91
N SER A 43 6.21 2.73 -11.17
CA SER A 43 6.22 4.16 -11.54
C SER A 43 4.91 4.87 -11.20
N LYS A 44 3.76 4.21 -11.42
CA LYS A 44 2.44 4.76 -11.08
C LYS A 44 2.33 5.04 -9.59
N ASN A 45 2.87 4.14 -8.77
CA ASN A 45 2.89 4.33 -7.32
C ASN A 45 3.77 5.53 -6.91
N VAL A 46 4.94 5.70 -7.54
CA VAL A 46 5.80 6.87 -7.33
C VAL A 46 5.08 8.16 -7.71
N GLU A 47 4.52 8.23 -8.92
CA GLU A 47 3.81 9.39 -9.45
C GLU A 47 2.59 9.75 -8.59
N ALA A 48 1.75 8.78 -8.26
CA ALA A 48 0.60 8.98 -7.39
C ALA A 48 1.03 9.45 -5.98
N THR A 49 2.05 8.86 -5.38
CA THR A 49 2.55 9.32 -4.07
C THR A 49 3.06 10.76 -4.15
N LEU A 50 3.76 11.10 -5.25
CA LEU A 50 4.32 12.42 -5.48
C LEU A 50 3.26 13.51 -5.71
N LEU A 51 2.13 13.16 -6.33
CA LEU A 51 0.98 14.05 -6.48
C LEU A 51 0.34 14.40 -5.13
N LEU A 52 0.30 13.44 -4.21
CA LEU A 52 -0.29 13.62 -2.89
C LEU A 52 0.70 14.25 -1.89
N ALA A 53 2.00 14.14 -2.15
CA ALA A 53 3.07 14.75 -1.37
C ALA A 53 2.92 16.28 -1.34
N GLY A 54 2.83 16.85 -0.14
CA GLY A 54 2.77 18.29 0.09
C GLY A 54 1.37 18.82 0.35
N ASN A 55 0.34 17.95 0.30
CA ASN A 55 -1.00 18.31 0.74
C ASN A 55 -1.19 17.96 2.22
N ALA A 56 -0.59 18.75 3.12
CA ALA A 56 -0.77 18.64 4.56
C ALA A 56 -1.94 19.54 5.01
N GLY A 57 -3.18 19.06 4.87
CA GLY A 57 -4.37 19.72 5.45
C GLY A 57 -4.56 19.37 6.94
N THR A 58 -5.09 20.31 7.73
CA THR A 58 -5.47 20.06 9.13
C THR A 58 -6.77 19.27 9.25
N ASP A 59 -7.69 19.41 8.29
CA ASP A 59 -8.90 18.60 8.19
C ASP A 59 -8.64 17.34 7.34
N LYS A 60 -8.67 16.18 8.00
CA LYS A 60 -8.43 14.89 7.34
C LYS A 60 -9.52 14.49 6.35
N GLU A 61 -10.76 14.92 6.56
CA GLU A 61 -11.86 14.60 5.65
C GLU A 61 -11.79 15.44 4.37
N GLU A 62 -11.45 16.71 4.49
CA GLU A 62 -11.19 17.60 3.34
C GLU A 62 -9.96 17.12 2.55
N GLN A 63 -8.85 16.84 3.26
CA GLN A 63 -7.63 16.29 2.67
C GLN A 63 -7.94 15.00 1.90
N ARG A 64 -8.71 14.10 2.50
CA ARG A 64 -9.12 12.84 1.87
C ARG A 64 -9.91 13.06 0.57
N LYS A 65 -10.94 13.91 0.60
CA LYS A 65 -11.77 14.21 -0.59
C LYS A 65 -10.95 14.82 -1.71
N TYR A 66 -10.05 15.76 -1.38
CA TYR A 66 -9.16 16.35 -2.36
C TYR A 66 -8.25 15.28 -2.98
N GLN A 67 -7.60 14.45 -2.16
CA GLN A 67 -6.69 13.42 -2.63
C GLN A 67 -7.39 12.37 -3.50
N GLU A 68 -8.60 11.93 -3.13
CA GLU A 68 -9.42 11.04 -3.96
C GLU A 68 -9.75 11.68 -5.31
N ASN A 69 -10.13 12.95 -5.34
CA ASN A 69 -10.45 13.64 -6.59
C ASN A 69 -9.20 13.84 -7.46
N LEU A 70 -8.05 14.17 -6.85
CA LEU A 70 -6.79 14.32 -7.55
C LEU A 70 -6.35 13.01 -8.19
N LEU A 71 -6.39 11.89 -7.46
CA LEU A 71 -6.08 10.57 -8.00
C LEU A 71 -7.08 10.13 -9.07
N ARG A 72 -8.36 10.52 -8.96
CA ARG A 72 -9.35 10.28 -10.00
C ARG A 72 -9.01 11.02 -11.30
N ILE A 73 -8.70 12.31 -11.23
CA ILE A 73 -8.30 13.12 -12.40
C ILE A 73 -7.06 12.50 -13.03
N TYR A 74 -6.01 12.28 -12.23
CA TYR A 74 -4.79 11.61 -12.68
C TYR A 74 -5.07 10.25 -13.32
N GLY A 75 -5.92 9.43 -12.70
CA GLY A 75 -6.28 8.11 -13.23
C GLY A 75 -7.04 8.18 -14.56
N MET A 76 -7.89 9.19 -14.76
CA MET A 76 -8.60 9.39 -16.03
C MET A 76 -7.64 9.86 -17.13
N ASP A 77 -6.78 10.83 -16.83
CA ASP A 77 -5.81 11.39 -17.79
C ASP A 77 -4.75 10.38 -18.22
N THR A 78 -4.41 9.42 -17.36
CA THR A 78 -3.39 8.39 -17.61
C THR A 78 -3.96 7.00 -17.92
N GLU A 79 -5.29 6.90 -18.14
CA GLU A 79 -6.00 5.66 -18.50
C GLU A 79 -5.85 4.50 -17.49
N ILE A 80 -5.62 4.82 -16.21
CA ILE A 80 -5.56 3.85 -15.10
C ILE A 80 -6.78 3.94 -14.16
N TRP A 81 -7.78 4.74 -14.51
CA TRP A 81 -9.10 4.68 -13.91
C TRP A 81 -9.90 3.52 -14.51
N VAL A 82 -10.10 2.47 -13.72
CA VAL A 82 -10.77 1.25 -14.16
C VAL A 82 -12.24 1.32 -13.76
N GLN A 83 -13.12 1.06 -14.72
CA GLN A 83 -14.56 0.98 -14.46
C GLN A 83 -14.90 -0.29 -13.68
N GLN A 84 -15.82 -0.20 -12.71
CA GLN A 84 -16.13 -1.30 -11.80
C GLN A 84 -16.63 -2.55 -12.55
N GLU A 85 -17.32 -2.36 -13.68
CA GLU A 85 -17.90 -3.42 -14.50
C GLU A 85 -16.85 -4.36 -15.10
N LEU A 86 -15.58 -3.95 -15.10
CA LEU A 86 -14.45 -4.79 -15.53
C LEU A 86 -14.04 -5.82 -14.47
N PHE A 87 -14.56 -5.71 -13.23
CA PHE A 87 -14.43 -6.73 -12.20
C PHE A 87 -15.65 -7.65 -12.27
N ASN A 88 -15.46 -8.84 -12.84
CA ASN A 88 -16.51 -9.85 -12.97
C ASN A 88 -16.41 -10.94 -11.90
N GLU A 89 -17.51 -11.64 -11.66
CA GLU A 89 -17.59 -12.78 -10.73
C GLU A 89 -16.77 -13.98 -11.19
N GLU A 90 -16.54 -14.13 -12.50
CA GLU A 90 -15.77 -15.26 -13.05
C GLU A 90 -14.30 -15.24 -12.61
N ASN A 91 -13.75 -14.04 -12.41
CA ASN A 91 -12.38 -13.85 -11.95
C ASN A 91 -12.30 -13.66 -10.42
N TYR A 92 -13.41 -13.66 -9.70
CA TYR A 92 -13.43 -13.48 -8.26
C TYR A 92 -12.83 -14.70 -7.53
N LEU A 93 -11.97 -14.42 -6.56
CA LEU A 93 -11.28 -15.44 -5.75
C LEU A 93 -11.79 -15.49 -4.32
N SER A 94 -11.81 -14.32 -3.67
CA SER A 94 -12.20 -14.17 -2.28
C SER A 94 -12.41 -12.70 -1.94
N GLU A 95 -13.02 -12.45 -0.78
CA GLU A 95 -13.09 -11.12 -0.19
C GLU A 95 -12.83 -11.19 1.31
N GLY A 96 -12.20 -10.15 1.83
CA GLY A 96 -12.16 -9.85 3.26
C GLY A 96 -12.95 -8.57 3.54
N SER A 97 -12.84 -8.04 4.77
CA SER A 97 -13.47 -6.75 5.09
C SER A 97 -12.88 -5.55 4.34
N GLU A 98 -11.79 -5.73 3.60
CA GLU A 98 -10.96 -4.66 3.03
C GLU A 98 -10.83 -4.70 1.53
N ALA A 99 -10.73 -5.90 0.98
CA ALA A 99 -10.37 -6.07 -0.40
C ALA A 99 -11.14 -7.23 -1.00
N LYS A 100 -11.55 -7.02 -2.24
CA LYS A 100 -11.98 -8.09 -3.14
C LYS A 100 -10.78 -8.53 -3.96
N VAL A 101 -10.54 -9.84 -3.99
CA VAL A 101 -9.41 -10.47 -4.66
C VAL A 101 -9.90 -11.15 -5.91
N TYR A 102 -9.18 -10.95 -7.00
CA TYR A 102 -9.47 -11.48 -8.32
C TYR A 102 -8.22 -12.13 -8.92
N TYR A 103 -8.43 -13.07 -9.84
CA TYR A 103 -7.37 -13.48 -10.75
C TYR A 103 -6.85 -12.26 -11.52
N SER A 104 -5.53 -12.08 -11.55
CA SER A 104 -4.95 -11.06 -12.40
C SER A 104 -4.90 -11.57 -13.85
N PRO A 105 -5.11 -10.69 -14.86
CA PRO A 105 -4.73 -10.95 -16.23
C PRO A 105 -3.23 -11.26 -16.39
N ASN A 106 -2.39 -10.77 -15.47
CA ASN A 106 -0.97 -11.07 -15.40
C ASN A 106 -0.76 -12.42 -14.71
N ALA A 107 -0.29 -13.41 -15.47
CA ALA A 107 -0.03 -14.74 -14.95
C ALA A 107 0.92 -14.69 -13.75
N GLY A 108 0.53 -15.38 -12.66
CA GLY A 108 1.32 -15.42 -11.43
C GLY A 108 1.06 -14.27 -10.47
N PHE A 109 0.02 -13.46 -10.68
CA PHE A 109 -0.42 -12.40 -9.78
C PHE A 109 -1.90 -12.56 -9.39
N VAL A 110 -2.27 -11.94 -8.27
CA VAL A 110 -3.65 -11.66 -7.90
C VAL A 110 -3.87 -10.16 -7.92
N ARG A 111 -5.06 -9.74 -8.33
CA ARG A 111 -5.47 -8.35 -8.31
C ARG A 111 -6.38 -8.11 -7.12
N LYS A 112 -6.13 -7.04 -6.37
CA LYS A 112 -6.95 -6.64 -5.22
C LYS A 112 -7.58 -5.28 -5.47
N VAL A 113 -8.88 -5.17 -5.25
CA VAL A 113 -9.61 -3.91 -5.19
C VAL A 113 -9.80 -3.57 -3.72
N VAL A 114 -9.08 -2.57 -3.23
CA VAL A 114 -8.90 -2.30 -1.80
C VAL A 114 -9.63 -1.03 -1.39
N ASP A 115 -10.56 -1.15 -0.44
CA ASP A 115 -11.08 -0.02 0.32
C ASP A 115 -10.04 0.41 1.35
N TYR A 116 -9.28 1.45 1.01
CA TYR A 116 -8.21 1.93 1.87
C TYR A 116 -8.69 2.48 3.22
N LYS A 117 -9.97 2.89 3.33
CA LYS A 117 -10.50 3.59 4.51
C LYS A 117 -10.54 2.71 5.75
N ARG A 118 -10.44 1.38 5.58
CA ARG A 118 -10.37 0.46 6.71
C ARG A 118 -9.19 0.76 7.64
N TYR A 119 -8.03 1.08 7.06
CA TYR A 119 -6.78 1.22 7.81
C TYR A 119 -5.99 2.49 7.47
N SER A 120 -6.53 3.37 6.63
CA SER A 120 -5.87 4.61 6.27
C SER A 120 -6.90 5.73 6.21
N ARG A 121 -6.57 6.90 6.79
CA ARG A 121 -7.48 8.05 6.83
C ARG A 121 -7.45 8.82 5.52
N THR A 122 -6.35 8.76 4.79
CA THR A 122 -6.16 9.43 3.52
C THR A 122 -5.52 8.50 2.49
N PRO A 123 -5.73 8.75 1.17
CA PRO A 123 -5.01 8.07 0.12
C PRO A 123 -3.48 8.13 0.29
N PHE A 124 -2.92 9.25 0.77
CA PHE A 124 -1.49 9.35 1.02
C PHE A 124 -1.01 8.39 2.11
N GLU A 125 -1.75 8.28 3.22
CA GLU A 125 -1.44 7.33 4.29
C GLU A 125 -1.46 5.89 3.77
N PHE A 126 -2.41 5.54 2.90
CA PHE A 126 -2.46 4.23 2.24
C PHE A 126 -1.21 3.98 1.38
N MET A 127 -0.83 4.92 0.52
CA MET A 127 0.33 4.79 -0.36
C MET A 127 1.63 4.60 0.42
N ILE A 128 1.81 5.36 1.51
CA ILE A 128 3.00 5.28 2.35
C ILE A 128 3.04 3.98 3.17
N ASN A 129 1.92 3.62 3.82
CA ASN A 129 1.89 2.49 4.73
C ASN A 129 1.65 1.16 4.00
N ARG A 130 0.54 1.06 3.26
CA ARG A 130 0.06 -0.19 2.66
C ARG A 130 0.84 -0.60 1.41
N ILE A 131 1.44 0.34 0.68
CA ILE A 131 2.32 0.00 -0.46
C ILE A 131 3.79 0.23 -0.07
N GLY A 132 4.17 1.45 0.31
CA GLY A 132 5.56 1.82 0.61
C GLY A 132 6.20 0.93 1.70
N LEU A 133 5.73 1.05 2.95
CA LEU A 133 6.30 0.30 4.07
C LEU A 133 6.09 -1.21 3.93
N HIS A 134 4.95 -1.67 3.40
CA HIS A 134 4.74 -3.09 3.10
C HIS A 134 5.82 -3.61 2.15
N ASN A 135 6.06 -2.94 1.03
CA ASN A 135 7.06 -3.36 0.04
C ASN A 135 8.49 -3.25 0.54
N TYR A 136 8.74 -2.39 1.53
CA TYR A 136 10.02 -2.31 2.20
C TYR A 136 10.23 -3.51 3.13
N LEU A 137 9.30 -3.74 4.06
CA LEU A 137 9.40 -4.78 5.10
C LEU A 137 9.18 -6.20 4.57
N PHE A 138 8.34 -6.34 3.55
CA PHE A 138 7.87 -7.59 2.98
C PHE A 138 8.11 -7.63 1.48
N ALA A 139 9.33 -7.25 1.06
CA ALA A 139 9.76 -7.13 -0.33
C ALA A 139 9.58 -8.39 -1.20
N SER A 140 9.28 -9.54 -0.59
CA SER A 140 9.10 -10.81 -1.27
C SER A 140 7.65 -11.11 -1.68
N SER A 141 6.73 -10.20 -1.33
CA SER A 141 5.31 -10.20 -1.67
C SER A 141 4.84 -8.75 -1.93
N PRO A 142 5.52 -8.01 -2.83
CA PRO A 142 5.26 -6.59 -3.03
C PRO A 142 3.89 -6.36 -3.65
N TYR A 143 3.37 -5.17 -3.40
CA TYR A 143 2.24 -4.60 -4.10
C TYR A 143 2.71 -3.68 -5.21
N GLU A 144 2.11 -3.81 -6.38
CA GLU A 144 2.24 -2.87 -7.48
C GLU A 144 0.92 -2.11 -7.68
N LEU A 145 0.99 -0.79 -7.87
CA LEU A 145 -0.21 0.00 -8.16
C LEU A 145 -0.62 -0.20 -9.62
N ILE A 146 -1.84 -0.69 -9.84
CA ILE A 146 -2.41 -0.85 -11.18
C ILE A 146 -3.23 0.37 -11.57
N GLY A 147 -4.00 0.91 -10.63
CA GLY A 147 -4.87 2.05 -10.89
C GLY A 147 -5.85 2.30 -9.75
N PHE A 148 -6.95 2.97 -10.10
CA PHE A 148 -8.00 3.36 -9.17
C PHE A 148 -9.36 3.00 -9.74
N THR A 149 -10.34 2.86 -8.85
CA THR A 149 -11.73 2.66 -9.24
C THR A 149 -12.67 3.26 -8.21
N ARG A 150 -13.96 3.16 -8.49
CA ARG A 150 -15.01 3.45 -7.54
C ARG A 150 -15.90 2.22 -7.44
N THR A 151 -15.93 1.61 -6.26
CA THR A 151 -16.81 0.48 -5.97
C THR A 151 -18.17 0.99 -5.48
N GLU A 152 -19.22 0.25 -5.80
CA GLU A 152 -20.59 0.51 -5.36
C GLU A 152 -21.09 -0.72 -4.60
N ASP A 153 -21.57 -0.50 -3.36
CA ASP A 153 -22.20 -1.55 -2.56
C ASP A 153 -23.68 -1.75 -2.94
N PHE A 154 -24.34 -2.75 -2.35
CA PHE A 154 -25.76 -3.05 -2.60
C PHE A 154 -26.72 -1.92 -2.20
N MET A 155 -26.26 -0.94 -1.41
CA MET A 155 -27.03 0.23 -1.00
C MET A 155 -26.78 1.44 -1.92
N GLY A 156 -25.93 1.31 -2.94
CA GLY A 156 -25.55 2.39 -3.85
C GLY A 156 -24.47 3.31 -3.29
N ASN A 157 -23.81 2.95 -2.19
CA ASN A 157 -22.72 3.76 -1.64
C ASN A 157 -21.48 3.57 -2.48
N LYS A 158 -20.96 4.68 -3.00
CA LYS A 158 -19.79 4.66 -3.88
C LYS A 158 -18.50 4.99 -3.13
N THR A 159 -17.57 4.04 -3.07
CA THR A 159 -16.30 4.15 -2.36
C THR A 159 -15.12 4.19 -3.34
N PHE A 160 -14.21 5.15 -3.15
CA PHE A 160 -12.94 5.17 -3.89
C PHE A 160 -12.07 3.99 -3.43
N ALA A 161 -11.52 3.25 -4.38
CA ALA A 161 -10.69 2.08 -4.10
C ALA A 161 -9.41 2.09 -4.93
N PHE A 162 -8.36 1.51 -4.35
CA PHE A 162 -7.09 1.25 -5.05
C PHE A 162 -7.16 -0.11 -5.74
N ILE A 163 -6.54 -0.21 -6.90
CA ILE A 163 -6.33 -1.49 -7.57
C ILE A 163 -4.84 -1.79 -7.51
N ILE A 164 -4.50 -2.87 -6.82
CA ILE A 164 -3.12 -3.31 -6.68
C ILE A 164 -2.97 -4.75 -7.18
N GLU A 165 -1.76 -5.09 -7.60
CA GLU A 165 -1.37 -6.46 -7.86
C GLU A 165 -0.37 -6.95 -6.83
N GLN A 166 -0.46 -8.23 -6.50
CA GLN A 166 0.45 -8.94 -5.62
C GLN A 166 0.83 -10.27 -6.29
N PRO A 167 2.08 -10.73 -6.19
CA PRO A 167 2.43 -12.07 -6.64
C PRO A 167 1.50 -13.13 -6.02
N PHE A 168 1.04 -14.07 -6.83
CA PHE A 168 0.30 -15.23 -6.35
C PHE A 168 1.29 -16.19 -5.66
N ILE A 169 1.12 -16.34 -4.35
CA ILE A 169 2.05 -17.11 -3.52
C ILE A 169 1.50 -18.50 -3.32
N LYS A 170 2.25 -19.51 -3.75
CA LYS A 170 1.94 -20.91 -3.48
C LYS A 170 2.54 -21.32 -2.14
N GLY A 171 1.75 -21.98 -1.32
CA GLY A 171 2.17 -22.49 -0.02
C GLY A 171 0.96 -22.89 0.82
N LYS A 172 1.21 -23.13 2.10
CA LYS A 172 0.15 -23.39 3.08
C LYS A 172 -0.06 -22.16 3.97
N TYR A 173 -1.30 -21.90 4.36
CA TYR A 173 -1.58 -20.98 5.45
C TYR A 173 -1.14 -21.62 6.78
N LEU A 174 -0.91 -20.78 7.79
CA LEU A 174 -0.54 -21.26 9.12
C LEU A 174 -1.81 -21.70 9.87
N GLU A 175 -1.93 -22.99 10.19
CA GLU A 175 -3.17 -23.53 10.80
C GLU A 175 -2.91 -24.16 12.17
N THR A 176 -1.66 -24.56 12.45
CA THR A 176 -1.31 -25.29 13.68
C THR A 176 -0.66 -24.40 14.75
N LYS A 177 -0.64 -24.88 16.00
CA LYS A 177 0.08 -24.20 17.10
C LYS A 177 1.58 -24.15 16.81
N GLU A 178 2.11 -25.18 16.18
CA GLU A 178 3.51 -25.31 15.76
C GLU A 178 3.83 -24.28 14.67
N ASP A 179 2.98 -24.12 13.66
CA ASP A 179 3.11 -23.09 12.63
C ASP A 179 3.13 -21.69 13.26
N ASN A 180 2.22 -21.42 14.19
CA ASN A 180 2.19 -20.15 14.91
C ASN A 180 3.48 -19.94 15.73
N LYS A 181 4.02 -20.97 16.39
CA LYS A 181 5.30 -20.86 17.12
C LYS A 181 6.47 -20.51 16.19
N LEU A 182 6.54 -21.14 15.02
CA LEU A 182 7.58 -20.85 14.02
C LEU A 182 7.45 -19.42 13.50
N PHE A 183 6.24 -18.98 13.18
CA PHE A 183 5.97 -17.61 12.77
C PHE A 183 6.31 -16.57 13.84
N LEU A 184 5.97 -16.81 15.12
CA LEU A 184 6.35 -15.92 16.20
C LEU A 184 7.87 -15.83 16.37
N LYS A 185 8.58 -16.94 16.18
CA LYS A 185 10.05 -16.96 16.19
C LYS A 185 10.61 -16.13 15.02
N GLU A 186 10.05 -16.27 13.82
CA GLU A 186 10.43 -15.46 12.66
C GLU A 186 10.26 -13.95 12.93
N MET A 187 9.13 -13.53 13.50
CA MET A 187 8.91 -12.12 13.85
C MET A 187 9.89 -11.62 14.91
N ALA A 188 10.19 -12.46 15.92
CA ALA A 188 11.18 -12.13 16.94
C ALA A 188 12.60 -12.01 16.35
N THR A 189 12.98 -12.85 15.37
CA THR A 189 14.28 -12.73 14.68
C THR A 189 14.39 -11.45 13.84
N ARG A 190 13.25 -10.86 13.45
CA ARG A 190 13.17 -9.54 12.81
C ARG A 190 13.14 -8.40 13.82
N GLY A 191 13.41 -8.68 15.10
CA GLY A 191 13.44 -7.69 16.18
C GLY A 191 12.06 -7.24 16.66
N ASN A 192 10.98 -7.95 16.32
CA ASN A 192 9.64 -7.57 16.75
C ASN A 192 9.27 -8.18 18.09
N GLU A 193 8.68 -7.36 18.95
CA GLU A 193 7.93 -7.75 20.13
C GLU A 193 6.43 -7.82 19.84
N ILE A 194 5.67 -8.48 20.71
CA ILE A 194 4.23 -8.67 20.56
C ILE A 194 3.51 -7.92 21.67
N LYS A 195 2.47 -7.16 21.30
CA LYS A 195 1.46 -6.66 22.23
C LYS A 195 0.06 -7.02 21.73
N PHE A 196 -0.92 -6.99 22.62
CA PHE A 196 -2.31 -7.19 22.28
C PHE A 196 -3.08 -5.87 22.41
N GLU A 197 -3.64 -5.40 21.30
CA GLU A 197 -4.52 -4.24 21.24
C GLU A 197 -5.92 -4.72 20.84
N ASN A 198 -6.94 -4.44 21.66
CA ASN A 198 -8.33 -4.86 21.39
C ASN A 198 -8.46 -6.36 21.03
N ASN A 199 -7.77 -7.23 21.78
CA ASN A 199 -7.68 -8.68 21.54
C ASN A 199 -7.05 -9.09 20.20
N LYS A 200 -6.44 -8.15 19.46
CA LYS A 200 -5.67 -8.43 18.25
C LYS A 200 -4.18 -8.37 18.56
N ARG A 201 -3.44 -9.32 17.99
CA ARG A 201 -1.98 -9.33 18.06
C ARG A 201 -1.41 -8.24 17.18
N VAL A 202 -0.51 -7.44 17.73
CA VAL A 202 0.22 -6.38 17.01
C VAL A 202 1.71 -6.55 17.29
N PHE A 203 2.53 -6.38 16.26
CA PHE A 203 3.98 -6.48 16.35
C PHE A 203 4.62 -5.10 16.35
N TYR A 204 5.67 -4.92 17.15
CA TYR A 204 6.35 -3.63 17.31
C TYR A 204 7.85 -3.83 17.33
N ASN A 205 8.56 -2.87 16.77
CA ASN A 205 9.95 -2.59 17.13
C ASN A 205 10.12 -1.07 17.23
N ASP A 206 11.36 -0.59 17.37
CA ASP A 206 11.61 0.84 17.50
C ASP A 206 11.18 1.62 16.26
N ASP A 207 11.22 1.01 15.07
CA ASP A 207 10.91 1.72 13.82
C ASP A 207 9.46 1.56 13.35
N TYR A 208 8.82 0.42 13.65
CA TYR A 208 7.57 0.01 13.02
C TYR A 208 6.53 -0.57 13.98
N ILE A 209 5.27 -0.37 13.62
CA ILE A 209 4.11 -1.07 14.16
C ILE A 209 3.50 -1.87 13.02
N ILE A 210 3.28 -3.17 13.21
CA ILE A 210 2.69 -4.05 12.20
C ILE A 210 1.38 -4.62 12.76
N LYS A 211 0.27 -4.09 12.26
CA LYS A 211 -1.09 -4.52 12.56
C LYS A 211 -1.56 -5.55 11.55
N ASP A 212 -2.67 -6.20 11.88
CA ASP A 212 -3.36 -7.20 11.06
C ASP A 212 -2.50 -8.39 10.60
N LEU A 213 -1.43 -8.70 11.34
CA LEU A 213 -0.58 -9.84 11.06
C LEU A 213 -1.05 -11.09 11.82
N HIS A 214 -2.09 -11.72 11.28
CA HIS A 214 -2.62 -13.00 11.72
C HIS A 214 -2.24 -14.13 10.75
N HIS A 215 -2.56 -15.37 11.14
CA HIS A 215 -2.12 -16.59 10.48
C HIS A 215 -2.64 -16.72 9.03
N GLU A 216 -3.80 -16.16 8.72
CA GLU A 216 -4.35 -16.10 7.35
C GLU A 216 -3.61 -15.10 6.45
N ASN A 217 -2.88 -14.14 7.03
CA ASN A 217 -2.06 -13.18 6.28
C ASN A 217 -0.61 -13.66 6.11
N VAL A 218 -0.32 -14.91 6.48
CA VAL A 218 1.01 -15.52 6.37
C VAL A 218 0.91 -16.85 5.62
N ILE A 219 1.71 -16.95 4.55
CA ILE A 219 1.85 -18.18 3.76
C ILE A 219 3.24 -18.75 4.00
N PHE A 220 3.32 -20.02 4.37
CA PHE A 220 4.55 -20.77 4.42
C PHE A 220 4.76 -21.53 3.11
N THR A 221 5.81 -21.16 2.39
CA THR A 221 6.13 -21.69 1.05
C THR A 221 6.79 -23.06 1.14
N ASN A 222 6.78 -23.81 0.04
CA ASN A 222 7.45 -25.11 -0.04
C ASN A 222 8.98 -24.99 0.09
N GLU A 223 9.53 -23.81 -0.19
CA GLU A 223 10.94 -23.45 -0.01
C GLU A 223 11.28 -23.11 1.45
N GLY A 224 10.32 -23.23 2.38
CA GLY A 224 10.54 -22.98 3.80
C GLY A 224 10.59 -21.50 4.19
N MET A 225 10.06 -20.61 3.35
CA MET A 225 10.01 -19.16 3.62
C MET A 225 8.62 -18.70 4.03
N PHE A 226 8.55 -17.76 4.99
CA PHE A 226 7.35 -17.01 5.32
C PHE A 226 7.11 -15.87 4.31
N LYS A 227 5.87 -15.75 3.84
CA LYS A 227 5.40 -14.70 2.96
C LYS A 227 4.22 -13.98 3.60
N PHE A 228 4.16 -12.66 3.43
CA PHE A 228 3.22 -11.80 4.14
C PHE A 228 2.34 -11.07 3.13
N ILE A 229 1.04 -11.35 3.14
CA ILE A 229 0.17 -10.91 2.04
C ILE A 229 -0.74 -9.75 2.39
N ASP A 230 -1.01 -9.47 3.67
CA ASP A 230 -1.85 -8.32 4.04
C ASP A 230 -1.58 -7.69 5.44
N PRO A 231 -0.31 -7.59 5.90
CA PRO A 231 -0.02 -6.80 7.09
C PRO A 231 -0.29 -5.30 6.86
N VAL A 232 -0.51 -4.59 7.96
CA VAL A 232 -0.73 -3.13 7.98
C VAL A 232 0.41 -2.48 8.76
N PRO A 233 1.57 -2.22 8.10
CA PRO A 233 2.69 -1.56 8.75
C PRO A 233 2.48 -0.04 8.83
N SER A 234 3.04 0.56 9.87
CA SER A 234 3.21 2.01 9.99
C SER A 234 4.53 2.31 10.68
N LEU A 235 5.03 3.54 10.56
CA LEU A 235 6.10 4.02 11.43
C LEU A 235 5.63 3.97 12.90
N ASN A 236 6.56 3.72 13.81
CA ASN A 236 6.30 3.77 15.25
C ASN A 236 6.42 5.22 15.76
N PRO A 237 5.30 5.89 16.12
CA PRO A 237 5.29 7.30 16.52
C PRO A 237 6.07 7.58 17.81
N ALA A 238 6.38 6.55 18.61
CA ALA A 238 7.18 6.72 19.83
C ALA A 238 8.65 7.07 19.55
N PHE A 239 9.16 6.70 18.36
CA PHE A 239 10.56 6.87 18.00
C PHE A 239 10.76 7.53 16.63
N ARG A 240 9.73 7.51 15.78
CA ARG A 240 9.78 7.95 14.39
C ARG A 240 8.57 8.81 14.08
N SER A 241 8.76 9.85 13.29
CA SER A 241 7.66 10.56 12.63
C SER A 241 7.89 10.53 11.13
N PHE A 242 6.83 10.72 10.33
CA PHE A 242 7.01 11.05 8.93
C PHE A 242 7.92 12.28 8.81
N GLY A 243 8.77 12.32 7.79
CA GLY A 243 9.51 13.53 7.46
C GLY A 243 8.57 14.60 6.84
N SER A 244 9.13 15.63 6.21
CA SER A 244 8.27 16.60 5.53
C SER A 244 7.61 15.91 4.33
N GLU A 245 6.32 16.11 4.09
CA GLU A 245 5.60 15.47 2.96
C GLU A 245 6.09 15.99 1.58
N GLY A 246 7.31 16.52 1.44
CA GLY A 246 7.89 17.06 0.22
C GLY A 246 8.87 16.12 -0.49
N VAL A 247 9.62 16.68 -1.45
CA VAL A 247 10.64 15.97 -2.25
C VAL A 247 12.01 16.52 -1.92
N ARG A 248 12.99 15.63 -1.75
CA ARG A 248 14.40 16.00 -1.55
C ARG A 248 15.26 15.41 -2.64
N PHE A 249 16.16 16.23 -3.18
CA PHE A 249 17.14 15.82 -4.19
C PHE A 249 18.45 15.44 -3.49
N LEU A 250 19.02 14.31 -3.91
CA LEU A 250 20.34 13.89 -3.43
C LEU A 250 21.41 14.67 -4.20
N LYS A 251 22.42 15.15 -3.46
CA LYS A 251 23.59 15.83 -4.02
C LYS A 251 24.58 14.83 -4.60
#